data_AF-A0A967VSH4-F1
#
_entry.id   AF-A0A967VSH4-F1
#
_cell.length_a   1.000
_cell.length_b   1.000
_cell.length_c   1.000
_cell.angle_alpha   90.00
_cell.angle_beta   90.00
_cell.angle_gamma   90.00
#
_symmetry.space_group_name_H-M   'P 1'
#
loop_
_entity.id
_entity.type
_entity.pdbx_description
1 polymer ?
#
loop_
_entity_poly.entity_id
_entity_poly.type
_entity_poly.pdbx_seq_one_letter_code
_entity_poly.pdbx_strand_id
1 'polypeptide(L)'
;MAHDRSVAGIRCSEVLRDLSDYLDGDLPPEAVRRIEDHLRGCDWCARFGGDFAGAIKALRSRLGPAAAPPAGVHERLMARLEEERGSA
;
A
#
# COMPACT_ATOMS: atom_id res chain seq x y z
N MET A 1 -13.49 -17.60 12.91
CA MET A 1 -12.03 -17.64 12.63
C MET A 1 -11.68 -18.91 11.82
N ALA A 2 -12.41 -19.22 10.74
CA ALA A 2 -12.33 -20.53 10.06
C ALA A 2 -11.32 -20.58 8.88
N HIS A 3 -10.60 -19.49 8.60
CA HIS A 3 -9.77 -19.35 7.38
C HIS A 3 -8.35 -18.82 7.64
N ASP A 4 -7.82 -18.96 8.86
CA ASP A 4 -6.49 -18.44 9.20
C ASP A 4 -5.36 -19.41 8.74
N ARG A 5 -5.24 -19.56 7.42
CA ARG A 5 -4.26 -20.41 6.72
C ARG A 5 -2.87 -19.77 6.75
N SER A 6 -1.82 -20.59 6.83
CA SER A 6 -0.45 -20.16 6.55
C SER A 6 -0.06 -20.47 5.10
N VAL A 7 0.38 -19.45 4.36
CA VAL A 7 0.91 -19.54 2.98
C VAL A 7 2.11 -18.62 2.88
N ALA A 8 3.17 -19.05 2.19
CA ALA A 8 4.40 -18.26 2.01
C ALA A 8 5.04 -17.75 3.32
N GLY A 9 4.87 -18.50 4.41
CA GLY A 9 5.46 -18.19 5.72
C GLY A 9 4.72 -17.11 6.53
N ILE A 10 3.53 -16.67 6.10
CA ILE A 10 2.66 -15.76 6.86
C ILE A 10 1.22 -16.27 6.90
N ARG A 11 0.47 -15.86 7.93
CA ARG A 11 -0.93 -16.25 8.12
C ARG A 11 -1.90 -15.25 7.49
N CYS A 12 -3.11 -15.69 7.14
CA CYS A 12 -4.15 -14.79 6.62
C CYS A 12 -4.39 -13.60 7.57
N SER A 13 -4.40 -13.84 8.89
CA SER A 13 -4.52 -12.77 9.88
C SER A 13 -3.42 -11.72 9.83
N GLU A 14 -2.19 -12.10 9.45
CA GLU A 14 -1.09 -11.17 9.25
C GLU A 14 -1.29 -10.36 7.97
N VAL A 15 -1.68 -10.99 6.87
CA VAL A 15 -2.04 -10.29 5.61
C VAL A 15 -3.15 -9.26 5.85
N LEU A 16 -4.19 -9.62 6.60
CA LEU A 16 -5.31 -8.72 6.90
C LEU A 16 -4.90 -7.54 7.78
N ARG A 17 -3.95 -7.74 8.69
CA ARG A 17 -3.41 -6.68 9.54
C ARG A 17 -2.66 -5.64 8.71
N ASP A 18 -1.86 -6.11 7.76
CA ASP A 18 -0.94 -5.28 6.99
C ASP A 18 -1.57 -4.74 5.69
N LEU A 19 -2.83 -5.09 5.39
CA LEU A 19 -3.48 -4.79 4.11
C LEU A 19 -3.66 -3.29 3.85
N SER A 20 -3.86 -2.48 4.89
CA SER A 20 -3.95 -1.02 4.72
C SER A 20 -2.60 -0.45 4.30
N ASP A 21 -1.56 -0.73 5.08
CA ASP A 21 -0.19 -0.28 4.82
C ASP A 21 0.31 -0.78 3.45
N TYR A 22 -0.09 -1.99 3.05
CA TYR A 22 0.18 -2.53 1.72
C TYR A 22 -0.44 -1.66 0.61
N LEU A 23 -1.69 -1.20 0.76
CA LEU A 23 -2.35 -0.34 -0.22
C LEU A 23 -1.84 1.11 -0.21
N ASP A 24 -1.29 1.54 0.91
CA ASP A 24 -0.68 2.86 1.07
C ASP A 24 0.78 2.89 0.58
N GLY A 25 1.41 1.72 0.43
CA GLY A 25 2.80 1.60 0.00
C GLY A 25 3.81 1.77 1.14
N ASP A 26 3.36 1.65 2.39
CA ASP A 26 4.12 1.91 3.60
C ASP A 26 4.78 0.65 4.18
N LEU A 27 4.73 -0.47 3.45
CA LEU A 27 5.38 -1.71 3.83
C LEU A 27 6.79 -1.83 3.24
N PRO A 28 7.73 -2.44 3.98
CA PRO A 28 9.06 -2.72 3.45
C PRO A 28 8.99 -3.80 2.34
N PRO A 29 9.93 -3.82 1.40
CA PRO A 29 9.86 -4.68 0.21
C PRO A 29 9.71 -6.18 0.51
N GLU A 30 10.32 -6.66 1.59
CA GLU A 30 10.20 -8.06 2.01
C GLU A 30 8.81 -8.41 2.52
N ALA A 31 8.10 -7.47 3.14
CA ALA A 31 6.72 -7.67 3.59
C ALA A 31 5.77 -7.70 2.39
N VAL A 32 5.94 -6.76 1.44
CA VAL A 32 5.21 -6.74 0.17
C VAL A 32 5.33 -8.09 -0.54
N ARG A 33 6.56 -8.59 -0.72
CA ARG A 33 6.80 -9.88 -1.39
C ARG A 33 6.08 -11.04 -0.69
N ARG A 34 6.13 -11.12 0.64
CA ARG A 34 5.45 -12.19 1.40
C ARG A 34 3.94 -12.12 1.24
N ILE A 35 3.36 -10.92 1.22
CA ILE A 35 1.93 -10.72 0.97
C ILE A 35 1.57 -11.17 -0.45
N GLU A 36 2.30 -10.73 -1.46
CA GLU A 36 2.06 -11.15 -2.86
C GLU A 36 2.17 -12.67 -3.04
N ASP A 37 3.17 -13.30 -2.43
CA ASP A 37 3.33 -14.76 -2.42
C ASP A 37 2.14 -15.46 -1.74
N HIS A 38 1.65 -14.91 -0.62
CA HIS A 38 0.47 -15.43 0.07
C HIS A 38 -0.79 -15.30 -0.79
N LEU A 39 -1.02 -14.14 -1.43
CA LEU A 39 -2.18 -13.87 -2.28
C LEU A 39 -2.23 -14.83 -3.48
N ARG A 40 -1.07 -15.23 -4.02
CA ARG A 40 -0.99 -16.24 -5.09
C ARG A 40 -1.41 -17.65 -4.66
N GLY A 41 -1.33 -17.97 -3.36
CA GLY A 41 -1.66 -19.31 -2.83
C GLY A 41 -2.90 -19.37 -1.93
N CYS A 42 -3.62 -18.25 -1.77
CA CYS A 42 -4.79 -18.16 -0.90
C CYS A 42 -5.93 -17.37 -1.57
N ASP A 43 -6.83 -18.09 -2.24
CA ASP A 43 -7.99 -17.51 -2.94
C ASP A 43 -8.87 -16.62 -2.05
N TRP A 44 -8.98 -16.97 -0.77
CA TRP A 44 -9.75 -16.19 0.20
C TRP A 44 -9.13 -14.81 0.41
N CYS A 45 -7.81 -14.74 0.66
CA CYS A 45 -7.11 -13.46 0.80
C CYS A 45 -7.07 -12.69 -0.52
N ALA A 46 -6.91 -13.37 -1.67
CA ALA A 46 -6.95 -12.73 -2.98
C ALA A 46 -8.29 -12.03 -3.24
N ARG A 47 -9.41 -12.72 -2.98
CA ARG A 47 -10.75 -12.16 -3.12
C ARG A 47 -10.98 -11.02 -2.14
N PHE A 48 -10.74 -11.26 -0.85
CA PHE A 48 -10.98 -10.25 0.18
C PHE A 48 -10.12 -9.00 -0.05
N GLY A 49 -8.82 -9.18 -0.36
CA GLY A 49 -7.91 -8.10 -0.66
C GLY A 49 -8.33 -7.29 -1.88
N GLY A 50 -8.83 -7.96 -2.92
CA GLY A 50 -9.41 -7.30 -4.10
C GLY A 50 -10.65 -6.46 -3.76
N ASP A 51 -11.59 -7.03 -3.00
CA ASP A 51 -12.80 -6.33 -2.56
C ASP A 51 -12.46 -5.10 -1.69
N PHE A 52 -11.50 -5.26 -0.76
CA PHE A 52 -11.00 -4.19 0.10
C PHE A 52 -10.34 -3.07 -0.70
N ALA A 53 -9.42 -3.41 -1.61
CA ALA A 53 -8.77 -2.43 -2.50
C ALA A 53 -9.79 -1.68 -3.38
N GLY A 54 -10.80 -2.39 -3.87
CA GLY A 54 -11.92 -1.81 -4.62
C GLY A 54 -12.69 -0.77 -3.78
N ALA A 55 -13.01 -1.09 -2.53
CA ALA A 55 -13.70 -0.17 -1.62
C ALA A 55 -12.87 1.09 -1.32
N ILE A 56 -11.58 0.94 -1.03
CA ILE A 56 -10.66 2.08 -0.79
C ILE A 56 -10.55 2.96 -2.04
N LYS A 57 -10.41 2.37 -3.23
CA LYS A 57 -10.38 3.12 -4.50
C LYS A 57 -11.67 3.90 -4.73
N ALA A 58 -12.83 3.30 -4.45
CA ALA A 58 -14.11 3.98 -4.57
C ALA A 58 -14.25 5.16 -3.61
N LEU A 59 -13.77 5.01 -2.36
CA LEU A 59 -13.74 6.10 -1.38
C LEU A 59 -12.82 7.24 -1.82
N ARG A 60 -11.59 6.94 -2.25
CA ARG A 60 -10.63 7.93 -2.77
C ARG A 60 -11.21 8.73 -3.94
N SER A 61 -11.91 8.05 -4.85
CA SER A 61 -12.60 8.71 -5.97
C SER A 61 -13.70 9.68 -5.51
N ARG A 62 -14.48 9.31 -4.48
CA ARG A 62 -15.56 10.15 -3.95
C ARG A 62 -15.08 11.32 -3.11
N LEU A 63 -14.02 11.13 -2.33
CA LEU A 63 -13.41 12.20 -1.53
C LEU A 63 -12.72 13.26 -2.39
N GLY A 64 -12.32 12.88 -3.61
CA GLY A 64 -11.61 13.75 -4.53
C GLY A 64 -10.13 13.89 -4.16
N PRO A 65 -9.35 14.58 -5.00
CA PRO A 65 -7.95 14.86 -4.70
C PRO A 65 -7.82 15.70 -3.43
N ALA A 66 -6.73 15.49 -2.69
CA ALA A 66 -6.37 16.38 -1.60
C ALA A 66 -6.26 17.83 -2.10
N ALA A 67 -6.49 18.79 -1.20
CA ALA A 67 -6.29 20.19 -1.51
C ALA A 67 -4.88 20.39 -2.10
N ALA A 68 -4.80 21.20 -3.15
CA ALA A 68 -3.51 21.54 -3.74
C ALA A 68 -2.58 22.12 -2.66
N PRO A 69 -1.30 21.73 -2.62
CA PRO A 69 -0.35 22.33 -1.70
C PRO A 69 -0.25 23.84 -1.98
N PRO A 70 0.12 24.66 -0.97
CA PRO A 70 0.33 26.09 -1.17
C PRO A 70 1.25 26.39 -2.35
N ALA A 71 1.01 27.52 -3.03
CA ALA A 71 1.84 27.95 -4.14
C ALA A 71 3.32 28.00 -3.77
N GLY A 72 4.20 27.60 -4.69
CA GLY A 72 5.64 27.59 -4.45
C GLY A 72 6.16 26.34 -3.71
N VAL A 73 5.31 25.48 -3.16
CA VAL A 73 5.76 24.27 -2.44
C VAL A 73 6.46 23.31 -3.40
N HIS A 74 5.89 23.10 -4.59
CA HIS A 74 6.46 22.20 -5.59
C HIS A 74 7.83 22.70 -6.04
N GLU A 75 7.96 23.99 -6.34
CA GLU A 75 9.21 24.63 -6.77
C GLU A 75 10.30 24.52 -5.70
N ARG A 76 9.96 24.82 -4.43
CA ARG A 76 10.91 24.68 -3.32
C ARG A 76 11.33 23.23 -3.09
N LEU A 77 10.39 22.28 -3.21
CA LEU A 77 10.69 20.86 -3.08
C LEU A 77 11.65 20.40 -4.18
N MET A 78 11.38 20.75 -5.44
CA MET A 78 12.22 20.36 -6.57
C MET A 78 13.62 20.96 -6.47
N ALA A 79 13.74 22.26 -6.13
CA ALA A 79 15.03 22.89 -5.92
C ALA A 79 15.85 22.17 -4.84
N ARG A 80 15.22 21.78 -3.72
CA ARG A 80 15.89 21.06 -2.64
C ARG A 80 16.32 19.65 -3.06
N LEU A 81 15.51 18.94 -3.84
CA LEU A 81 15.86 17.61 -4.35
C LEU A 81 17.04 17.68 -5.34
N GLU A 82 17.15 18.73 -6.14
CA GLU A 82 18.27 18.96 -7.06
C GLU A 82 19.57 19.23 -6.29
N GLU A 83 19.53 20.07 -5.25
CA GLU A 83 20.67 20.32 -4.36
C GLU A 83 21.20 19.03 -3.70
N GLU A 84 20.31 18.21 -3.14
CA GLU A 84 20.69 16.93 -2.50
C GLU A 84 21.29 15.94 -3.51
N ARG A 85 20.79 15.92 -4.76
CA ARG A 85 21.32 15.06 -5.83
C ARG A 85 22.65 15.52 -6.39
N GLY A 86 22.96 16.82 -6.30
CA GLY A 86 24.24 17.40 -6.71
C GLY A 86 25.29 17.45 -5.59
N SER A 87 24.88 17.23 -4.35
CA SER A 87 25.75 17.19 -3.17
C SER A 87 26.23 15.77 -2.81
N ALA A 88 25.94 14.79 -3.67
CA ALA A 88 26.37 13.38 -3.60
C ALA A 88 27.29 13.05 -4.78
#